data_AF-A0A0F9LWB8-F1
#
_entry.id   AF-A0A0F9LWB8-F1
#
_cell.length_a   1.000
_cell.length_b   1.000
_cell.length_c   1.000
_cell.angle_alpha   90.00
_cell.angle_beta   90.00
_cell.angle_gamma   90.00
#
_symmetry.space_group_name_H-M   'P 1'
#
loop_
_entity.id
_entity.type
_entity.pdbx_description
1 polymer ?
#
loop_
_entity_poly.entity_id
_entity_poly.type
_entity_poly.pdbx_seq_one_letter_code
_entity_poly.pdbx_strand_id
1 'polypeptide(L)'
;MHNVRSEVLDFAINHMEPVLQKNDYKGGWQQMTNREIEIRLKQELAELVTEMRRGPAKYDEAKIIREATDVANFCMFVVDNAKRRRRGD
;
A
#
# COMPACT_ATOMS: atom_id res chain seq x y z
N MET A 1 -10.29 23.58 -1.63
CA MET A 1 -9.98 22.14 -1.46
C MET A 1 -11.22 21.37 -1.84
N HIS A 2 -11.14 20.45 -2.80
CA HIS A 2 -12.27 19.55 -3.07
C HIS A 2 -12.58 18.76 -1.80
N ASN A 3 -13.86 18.60 -1.48
CA ASN A 3 -14.27 17.76 -0.37
C ASN A 3 -13.85 16.32 -0.69
N VAL A 4 -12.90 15.78 0.07
CA VAL A 4 -12.40 14.42 -0.13
C VAL A 4 -13.52 13.45 0.26
N ARG A 5 -13.73 12.39 -0.53
CA ARG A 5 -14.74 11.37 -0.25
C ARG A 5 -14.47 10.70 1.10
N SER A 6 -15.52 10.41 1.86
CA SER A 6 -15.42 9.77 3.18
C SER A 6 -14.67 8.44 3.13
N GLU A 7 -14.88 7.64 2.08
CA GLU A 7 -14.24 6.35 1.87
C GLU A 7 -12.73 6.50 1.65
N VAL A 8 -12.30 7.58 1.00
CA VAL A 8 -10.87 7.87 0.81
C VAL A 8 -10.21 8.27 2.14
N LEU A 9 -10.91 9.06 2.96
CA LEU A 9 -10.41 9.45 4.28
C LEU A 9 -10.35 8.24 5.22
N ASP A 10 -11.40 7.43 5.26
CA ASP A 10 -11.47 6.21 6.05
C ASP A 10 -10.34 5.26 5.66
N PHE A 11 -10.15 5.01 4.36
CA PHE A 11 -9.06 4.18 3.88
C PHE A 11 -7.67 4.71 4.25
N ALA A 12 -7.44 6.01 4.11
CA ALA A 12 -6.17 6.61 4.47
C ALA A 12 -5.89 6.52 5.98
N ILE A 13 -6.87 6.86 6.81
CA ILE A 13 -6.70 7.02 8.27
C ILE A 13 -6.74 5.68 9.00
N ASN A 14 -7.71 4.83 8.67
CA ASN A 14 -7.98 3.60 9.43
C ASN A 14 -7.26 2.37 8.87
N HIS A 15 -6.78 2.45 7.63
CA HIS A 15 -6.12 1.31 6.97
C HIS A 15 -4.67 1.62 6.60
N MET A 16 -4.42 2.62 5.75
CA MET A 16 -3.06 2.91 5.24
C MET A 16 -2.08 3.33 6.35
N GLU A 17 -2.41 4.36 7.12
CA GLU A 17 -1.51 4.94 8.13
C GLU A 17 -1.09 3.95 9.22
N PRO A 18 -1.98 3.15 9.86
CA PRO A 18 -1.57 2.19 10.87
C PRO A 18 -0.57 1.14 10.35
N VAL A 19 -0.70 0.74 9.08
CA VAL A 19 0.22 -0.21 8.44
C VAL A 19 1.59 0.44 8.19
N LEU A 20 1.62 1.72 7.80
CA LEU A 20 2.87 2.49 7.66
C LEU A 20 3.57 2.61 9.01
N GLN A 21 2.86 3.07 10.04
CA GLN A 21 3.40 3.21 11.40
C GLN A 21 3.97 1.90 11.95
N LYS A 22 3.24 0.79 11.74
CA LYS A 22 3.71 -0.55 12.13
C LYS A 22 5.03 -0.92 11.45
N ASN A 23 5.28 -0.42 10.24
CA ASN A 23 6.45 -0.74 9.42
C ASN A 23 7.58 0.30 9.49
N ASP A 24 7.45 1.36 10.30
CA ASP A 24 8.47 2.42 10.40
C ASP A 24 9.85 1.89 10.80
N TYR A 25 9.92 0.80 11.57
CA TYR A 25 11.17 0.14 11.94
C TYR A 25 11.98 -0.39 10.74
N LYS A 26 11.38 -0.51 9.55
CA LYS A 26 12.04 -0.98 8.33
C LYS A 26 12.83 0.11 7.60
N GLY A 27 12.88 1.34 8.14
CA GLY A 27 13.66 2.45 7.57
C GLY A 27 12.91 3.31 6.54
N GLY A 28 11.62 3.03 6.32
CA GLY A 28 10.75 3.80 5.44
C GLY A 28 10.97 3.55 3.94
N TRP A 29 10.00 3.96 3.12
CA TRP A 29 10.05 3.78 1.66
C TRP A 29 10.90 4.82 0.92
N GLN A 30 11.35 5.84 1.64
CA GLN A 30 11.97 7.06 1.11
C GLN A 30 13.31 6.80 0.40
N GLN A 31 13.98 5.70 0.74
CA GLN A 31 15.25 5.28 0.14
C GLN A 31 15.08 4.14 -0.87
N MET A 32 13.86 3.66 -1.08
CA MET A 32 13.62 2.55 -2.01
C MET A 32 13.78 3.00 -3.46
N THR A 33 14.51 2.20 -4.23
CA THR A 33 14.61 2.34 -5.68
C THR A 33 13.30 1.94 -6.37
N ASN A 34 13.09 2.39 -7.62
CA ASN A 34 11.96 1.93 -8.43
C ASN A 34 11.88 0.41 -8.53
N ARG A 35 13.04 -0.27 -8.59
CA ARG A 35 13.11 -1.73 -8.69
C ARG A 35 12.62 -2.40 -7.40
N GLU A 36 13.04 -1.90 -6.24
CA GLU A 36 12.58 -2.44 -4.95
C GLU A 36 11.08 -2.22 -4.76
N ILE A 37 10.58 -1.03 -5.10
CA ILE A 37 9.14 -0.72 -5.05
C ILE A 37 8.37 -1.65 -6.00
N GLU A 38 8.83 -1.85 -7.24
CA GLU A 38 8.19 -2.72 -8.23
C GLU A 38 8.11 -4.18 -7.75
N ILE A 39 9.21 -4.72 -7.21
CA ILE A 39 9.26 -6.10 -6.70
C ILE A 39 8.24 -6.26 -5.57
N ARG A 40 8.19 -5.33 -4.63
CA ARG A 40 7.26 -5.40 -3.50
C ARG A 40 5.82 -5.20 -3.92
N LEU A 41 5.52 -4.23 -4.78
CA LEU A 41 4.18 -4.03 -5.33
C LEU A 41 3.63 -5.29 -6.01
N LYS A 42 4.47 -5.99 -6.80
CA LYS A 42 4.09 -7.26 -7.43
C LYS A 42 3.81 -8.36 -6.40
N GLN A 43 4.59 -8.39 -5.32
CA GLN A 43 4.37 -9.33 -4.22
C GLN A 43 3.02 -9.08 -3.54
N GLU A 44 2.77 -7.85 -3.08
CA GLU A 44 1.53 -7.52 -2.36
C GLU A 44 0.29 -7.73 -3.25
N LEU A 45 0.40 -7.43 -4.55
CA LEU A 45 -0.68 -7.71 -5.49
C LEU A 45 -0.96 -9.21 -5.62
N ALA A 46 0.07 -10.05 -5.64
CA ALA A 46 -0.10 -11.50 -5.69
C ALA A 46 -0.74 -12.05 -4.41
N GLU A 47 -0.36 -11.51 -3.25
CA GLU A 47 -0.96 -11.84 -1.95
C GLU A 47 -2.44 -11.45 -1.93
N LEU A 48 -2.79 -10.22 -2.32
CA LEU A 48 -4.18 -9.76 -2.43
C LEU A 48 -5.02 -10.65 -3.34
N VAL A 49 -4.54 -10.92 -4.57
CA VAL A 49 -5.26 -11.76 -5.53
C VAL A 49 -5.46 -13.18 -4.98
N THR A 50 -4.50 -13.70 -4.22
CA THR A 50 -4.62 -15.00 -3.55
C THR A 50 -5.74 -14.98 -2.53
N GLU A 51 -5.78 -13.98 -1.64
CA GLU A 51 -6.80 -13.86 -0.60
C GLU A 51 -8.20 -13.65 -1.18
N MET A 52 -8.34 -12.81 -2.20
CA MET A 52 -9.63 -12.55 -2.88
C MET A 52 -10.21 -13.80 -3.58
N ARG A 53 -9.36 -14.75 -3.99
CA ARG A 53 -9.78 -15.98 -4.68
C ARG A 53 -10.08 -17.14 -3.73
N ARG A 54 -9.87 -16.96 -2.42
CA ARG A 54 -10.19 -17.99 -1.44
C ARG A 54 -11.68 -18.26 -1.43
N GLY A 55 -12.05 -19.55 -1.39
CA GLY A 55 -13.45 -19.94 -1.22
C GLY A 55 -13.99 -19.56 0.17
N PRO A 56 -15.32 -19.63 0.39
CA PRO A 56 -15.97 -19.16 1.62
C PRO A 56 -15.38 -19.72 2.91
N ALA A 57 -14.96 -21.00 2.93
CA ALA A 57 -14.37 -21.65 4.10
C ALA A 57 -13.00 -21.09 4.52
N LYS A 58 -12.35 -20.31 3.64
CA LYS A 58 -11.05 -19.66 3.89
C LYS A 58 -11.13 -18.15 3.74
N TYR A 59 -12.34 -17.59 3.66
CA TYR A 59 -12.55 -16.14 3.56
C TYR A 59 -12.01 -15.46 4.81
N ASP A 60 -11.14 -14.48 4.61
CA ASP A 60 -10.50 -13.72 5.66
C ASP A 60 -10.48 -12.24 5.24
N GLU A 61 -11.51 -11.52 5.69
CA GLU A 61 -11.71 -10.11 5.36
C GLU A 61 -10.52 -9.25 5.81
N ALA A 62 -9.99 -9.52 7.01
CA ALA A 62 -8.88 -8.75 7.56
C ALA A 62 -7.62 -8.90 6.69
N LYS A 63 -7.36 -10.09 6.14
CA LYS A 63 -6.26 -10.28 5.19
C LYS A 63 -6.49 -9.57 3.88
N ILE A 64 -7.69 -9.65 3.31
CA ILE A 64 -8.01 -8.93 2.06
C ILE A 64 -7.79 -7.42 2.24
N ILE A 65 -8.31 -6.84 3.32
CA ILE A 65 -8.13 -5.43 3.65
C ILE A 65 -6.65 -5.10 3.81
N ARG A 66 -5.89 -5.93 4.53
CA ARG A 66 -4.47 -5.73 4.76
C ARG A 66 -3.67 -5.74 3.46
N GLU A 67 -3.83 -6.76 2.62
CA GLU A 67 -3.05 -6.85 1.38
C GLU A 67 -3.47 -5.78 0.36
N ALA A 68 -4.74 -5.37 0.35
CA ALA A 68 -5.20 -4.21 -0.44
C ALA A 68 -4.56 -2.90 0.03
N THR A 69 -4.41 -2.74 1.35
CA THR A 69 -3.73 -1.60 1.97
C THR A 69 -2.24 -1.59 1.62
N ASP A 70 -1.57 -2.73 1.68
CA ASP A 70 -0.16 -2.87 1.32
C ASP A 70 0.05 -2.49 -0.17
N VAL A 71 -0.80 -2.94 -1.09
CA VAL A 71 -0.79 -2.50 -2.50
C VAL A 71 -0.96 -0.98 -2.64
N ALA A 72 -1.93 -0.39 -1.94
CA ALA A 72 -2.18 1.05 -2.00
C ALA A 72 -0.99 1.87 -1.46
N ASN A 73 -0.38 1.43 -0.37
CA ASN A 73 0.84 2.05 0.18
C ASN A 73 1.98 2.01 -0.83
N PHE A 74 2.22 0.88 -1.50
CA PHE A 74 3.24 0.82 -2.55
C PHE A 74 2.93 1.72 -3.76
N CYS A 75 1.66 1.84 -4.17
CA CYS A 75 1.26 2.82 -5.17
C CYS A 75 1.58 4.26 -4.73
N MET A 76 1.35 4.59 -3.45
CA MET A 76 1.76 5.88 -2.89
C MET A 76 3.27 6.08 -2.95
N PHE A 77 4.06 5.04 -2.66
CA PHE A 77 5.53 5.10 -2.73
C PHE A 77 6.01 5.34 -4.17
N VAL A 78 5.37 4.72 -5.18
CA VAL A 78 5.65 5.00 -6.61
C VAL A 78 5.42 6.48 -6.93
N VAL A 79 4.30 7.05 -6.49
CA VAL A 79 3.98 8.47 -6.73
C VAL A 79 5.02 9.38 -6.07
N ASP A 80 5.40 9.08 -4.83
CA ASP A 80 6.40 9.85 -4.10
C ASP A 80 7.77 9.77 -4.79
N ASN A 81 8.21 8.57 -5.16
CA ASN A 81 9.50 8.38 -5.84
C ASN A 81 9.54 9.07 -7.22
N ALA A 82 8.44 9.04 -7.97
CA ALA A 82 8.33 9.77 -9.23
C ALA A 82 8.45 11.30 -9.05
N LYS A 83 7.87 11.83 -7.96
CA LYS A 83 7.98 13.26 -7.61
C LYS A 83 9.40 13.65 -7.20
N ARG A 84 10.10 12.81 -6.45
CA ARG A 84 11.51 13.03 -6.06
C ARG A 84 12.44 13.07 -7.26
N ARG A 85 12.34 12.07 -8.15
CA ARG A 85 13.13 12.03 -9.39
C ARG A 85 12.91 13.25 -10.28
N ARG A 86 11.66 13.77 -10.35
CA ARG A 86 11.38 15.02 -11.09
C ARG A 86 12.08 16.24 -10.48
N ARG A 87 12.35 16.22 -9.17
CA ARG A 87 13.01 17.31 -8.44
C ARG A 87 14.54 17.24 -8.50
N GLY A 88 15.12 16.13 -8.97
CA GLY A 88 16.56 15.94 -9.07
C GLY A 88 17.23 15.48 -7.77
N ASP A 89 16.45 14.99 -6.81
CA ASP A 89 16.92 14.34 -5.58
C ASP A 89 17.40 12.90 -5.83
#